data_AF-A0A9D7CSD2-F1
#
_entry.id   AF-A0A9D7CSD2-F1
#
_cell.length_a   1.000
_cell.length_b   1.000
_cell.length_c   1.000
_cell.angle_alpha   90.00
_cell.angle_beta   90.00
_cell.angle_gamma   90.00
#
_symmetry.space_group_name_H-M   'P 1'
#
loop_
_entity.id
_entity.type
_entity.pdbx_description
1 polymer ?
#
loop_
_entity_poly.entity_id
_entity_poly.type
_entity_poly.pdbx_seq_one_letter_code
_entity_poly.pdbx_strand_id
1 'polypeptide(L)'
;MARFAKVGVVGALSGLMVGCGGGVGGAVPLESLYASFSVEEVSVSRGEVRLAGPLELDERATELDVVTGRCGMSVGGGMRTRQWMTWRLGPAELARALGCAPGLALRPSRDGRPGRFTNAMSVRLDASIDSPSEGDSPAAAESLGIEFEGEDAVVTVSGTSHGVSLGAGTFMTSPAETSEDGTSATFRLPTRLLVELAMRRAPARLVNSGARTPVRLALFVAEQEVAPPPPPPEEPMVVEESSEESWRRDP
;
A
#
# COMPACT_ATOMS: atom_id res chain seq x y z
N MET A 1 -26.87 -52.09 14.23
CA MET A 1 -26.66 -50.63 14.01
C MET A 1 -25.93 -50.06 15.22
N ALA A 2 -24.99 -49.14 14.96
CA ALA A 2 -23.99 -48.54 15.87
C ALA A 2 -22.89 -49.49 16.39
N ARG A 3 -21.66 -49.26 15.91
CA ARG A 3 -20.42 -49.96 16.26
C ARG A 3 -19.79 -49.33 17.52
N PHE A 4 -19.16 -50.18 18.32
CA PHE A 4 -18.39 -49.87 19.52
C PHE A 4 -16.99 -49.27 19.24
N ALA A 5 -16.55 -48.42 20.19
CA ALA A 5 -15.18 -48.30 20.76
C ALA A 5 -14.06 -47.70 19.87
N LYS A 6 -12.98 -47.06 20.35
CA LYS A 6 -12.31 -47.02 21.67
C LYS A 6 -11.26 -45.88 21.67
N VAL A 7 -11.18 -45.14 22.79
CA VAL A 7 -10.00 -44.62 23.53
C VAL A 7 -8.76 -44.06 22.80
N GLY A 8 -8.28 -42.91 23.30
CA GLY A 8 -6.87 -42.52 23.22
C GLY A 8 -6.55 -41.20 23.93
N VAL A 9 -6.36 -41.23 25.26
CA VAL A 9 -5.70 -40.16 26.03
C VAL A 9 -4.21 -40.47 26.10
N VAL A 10 -3.33 -39.53 25.71
CA VAL A 10 -2.00 -39.36 26.29
C VAL A 10 -1.65 -37.87 26.22
N GLY A 11 -1.41 -37.25 27.38
CA GLY A 11 -0.80 -35.93 27.48
C GLY A 11 0.72 -36.00 27.56
N ALA A 12 1.38 -34.86 27.33
CA ALA A 12 2.66 -34.52 27.95
C ALA A 12 2.93 -33.01 27.78
N LEU A 13 2.95 -32.30 28.91
CA LEU A 13 3.77 -31.12 29.11
C LEU A 13 5.25 -31.52 28.99
N SER A 14 6.08 -30.72 28.34
CA SER A 14 7.33 -30.16 28.88
C SER A 14 8.15 -29.48 27.79
N GLY A 15 8.84 -28.41 28.20
CA GLY A 15 9.47 -27.44 27.33
C GLY A 15 10.63 -27.92 26.47
N LEU A 16 10.92 -27.10 25.47
CA LEU A 16 12.25 -26.92 24.89
C LEU A 16 12.37 -25.45 24.47
N MET A 17 12.96 -24.64 25.36
CA MET A 17 13.80 -23.53 24.91
C MET A 17 15.03 -24.17 24.27
N VAL A 18 15.14 -24.15 22.94
CA VAL A 18 16.42 -24.18 22.19
C VAL A 18 16.15 -23.62 20.80
N GLY A 19 16.96 -22.65 20.39
CA GLY A 19 17.33 -22.53 18.98
C GLY A 19 17.01 -21.19 18.31
N CYS A 20 17.83 -20.18 18.59
CA CYS A 20 18.37 -19.35 17.52
C CYS A 20 19.18 -20.29 16.62
N GLY A 21 18.48 -20.97 15.70
CA GLY A 21 19.04 -21.92 14.77
C GLY A 21 18.79 -21.38 13.38
N GLY A 22 19.86 -20.91 12.74
CA GLY A 22 19.88 -20.53 11.34
C GLY A 22 19.31 -21.67 10.50
N GLY A 23 18.05 -21.53 10.12
CA GLY A 23 17.51 -22.26 9.00
C GLY A 23 18.16 -21.67 7.78
N VAL A 24 18.99 -22.47 7.11
CA VAL A 24 19.39 -22.28 5.72
C VAL A 24 18.10 -22.36 4.91
N GLY A 25 17.34 -21.26 4.91
CA GLY A 25 16.31 -21.02 3.93
C GLY A 25 17.06 -20.90 2.63
N GLY A 26 17.20 -22.02 1.91
CA GLY A 26 17.54 -21.98 0.51
C GLY A 26 16.55 -21.02 -0.10
N ALA A 27 17.01 -19.81 -0.40
CA ALA A 27 16.24 -18.82 -1.12
C ALA A 27 15.97 -19.48 -2.47
N VAL A 28 14.79 -20.10 -2.60
CA VAL A 28 14.30 -20.55 -3.90
C VAL A 28 14.45 -19.33 -4.79
N PRO A 29 15.25 -19.40 -5.87
CA PRO A 29 15.47 -18.24 -6.72
C PRO A 29 14.09 -17.75 -7.13
N LEU A 30 13.70 -16.56 -6.66
CA LEU A 30 12.48 -15.93 -7.13
C LEU A 30 12.67 -15.78 -8.65
N GLU A 31 11.88 -16.53 -9.43
CA GLU A 31 11.89 -16.41 -10.88
C GLU A 31 11.66 -14.92 -11.21
N SER A 32 12.50 -14.38 -12.07
CA SER A 32 12.35 -13.01 -12.57
C SER A 32 11.21 -12.99 -13.59
N LEU A 33 9.99 -13.18 -13.11
CA LEU A 33 8.76 -12.92 -13.85
C LEU A 33 8.52 -11.42 -13.82
N TYR A 34 8.14 -10.87 -14.97
CA TYR A 34 7.86 -9.44 -15.14
C TYR A 34 6.37 -9.20 -15.35
N ALA A 35 5.86 -8.10 -14.79
CA ALA A 35 4.55 -7.55 -15.09
C ALA A 35 4.62 -6.02 -15.08
N SER A 36 4.22 -5.39 -16.17
CA SER A 36 4.01 -3.94 -16.23
C SER A 36 2.54 -3.62 -16.37
N PHE A 37 2.05 -2.64 -15.62
CA PHE A 37 0.72 -2.09 -15.75
C PHE A 37 0.81 -0.57 -15.72
N SER A 38 0.15 0.07 -16.69
CA SER A 38 -0.07 1.51 -16.68
C SER A 38 -1.52 1.83 -16.34
N VAL A 39 -1.73 2.80 -15.46
CA VAL A 39 -3.04 3.29 -15.04
C VAL A 39 -3.48 4.39 -16.01
N GLU A 40 -4.36 4.05 -16.94
CA GLU A 40 -4.96 5.03 -17.86
C GLU A 40 -6.31 5.56 -17.37
N GLU A 41 -7.05 4.74 -16.60
CA GLU A 41 -8.36 5.11 -16.08
C GLU A 41 -8.44 4.87 -14.57
N VAL A 42 -8.82 5.92 -13.84
CA VAL A 42 -9.22 5.85 -12.42
C VAL A 42 -10.66 6.31 -12.31
N SER A 43 -11.55 5.41 -11.90
CA SER A 43 -12.96 5.75 -11.65
C SER A 43 -13.38 5.37 -10.24
N VAL A 44 -14.07 6.28 -9.55
CA VAL A 44 -14.62 6.05 -8.20
C VAL A 44 -16.12 5.87 -8.32
N SER A 45 -16.64 4.71 -7.93
CA SER A 45 -18.08 4.44 -7.99
C SER A 45 -18.50 3.49 -6.88
N ARG A 46 -19.69 3.72 -6.30
CA ARG A 46 -20.32 2.82 -5.30
C ARG A 46 -19.42 2.43 -4.11
N GLY A 47 -18.49 3.29 -3.71
CA GLY A 47 -17.56 3.01 -2.62
C GLY A 47 -16.38 2.10 -3.00
N GLU A 48 -16.07 2.00 -4.29
CA GLU A 48 -14.92 1.27 -4.84
C GLU A 48 -14.11 2.20 -5.77
N VAL A 49 -12.79 2.01 -5.80
CA VAL A 49 -11.89 2.59 -6.81
C VAL A 49 -11.62 1.53 -7.86
N ARG A 50 -11.93 1.87 -9.10
CA ARG A 50 -11.60 1.07 -10.27
C ARG A 50 -10.34 1.65 -10.93
N LEU A 51 -9.36 0.80 -11.13
CA LEU A 51 -8.14 1.10 -11.89
C LEU A 51 -8.18 0.26 -13.17
N ALA A 52 -7.89 0.87 -14.32
CA ALA A 52 -7.80 0.16 -15.59
C ALA A 52 -6.73 0.74 -16.50
N GLY A 53 -6.20 -0.11 -17.37
CA GLY A 53 -5.16 0.26 -18.33
C GLY A 53 -4.44 -0.95 -18.93
N PRO A 54 -3.41 -0.70 -19.76
CA PRO A 54 -2.67 -1.75 -20.44
C PRO A 54 -1.82 -2.56 -19.46
N LEU A 55 -1.75 -3.86 -19.71
CA LEU A 55 -0.95 -4.83 -18.95
C LEU A 55 0.00 -5.56 -19.89
N GLU A 56 1.30 -5.47 -19.59
CA GLU A 56 2.34 -6.34 -20.13
C GLU A 56 2.69 -7.39 -19.09
N LEU A 57 2.70 -8.67 -19.46
CA LEU A 57 2.97 -9.77 -18.55
C LEU A 57 3.91 -10.75 -19.24
N ASP A 58 4.92 -11.25 -18.51
CA ASP A 58 5.79 -12.32 -18.99
C ASP A 58 4.94 -13.53 -19.43
N GLU A 59 5.22 -14.08 -20.61
CA GLU A 59 4.46 -15.20 -21.19
C GLU A 59 4.45 -16.45 -20.28
N ARG A 60 5.43 -16.58 -19.38
CA ARG A 60 5.53 -17.67 -18.41
C ARG A 60 4.63 -17.48 -17.19
N ALA A 61 4.17 -16.25 -16.91
CA ALA A 61 3.30 -15.98 -15.78
C ALA A 61 1.85 -16.36 -16.12
N THR A 62 1.25 -17.21 -15.27
CA THR A 62 -0.13 -17.71 -15.46
C THR A 62 -1.13 -16.95 -14.59
N GLU A 63 -0.65 -16.29 -13.55
CA GLU A 63 -1.43 -15.63 -12.51
C GLU A 63 -0.82 -14.26 -12.16
N LEU A 64 -1.64 -13.36 -11.61
CA LEU A 64 -1.24 -12.00 -11.28
C LEU A 64 -2.05 -11.50 -10.08
N ASP A 65 -1.34 -11.16 -9.00
CA ASP A 65 -1.91 -10.57 -7.79
C ASP A 65 -1.65 -9.07 -7.74
N VAL A 66 -2.59 -8.33 -7.15
CA VAL A 66 -2.32 -7.00 -6.59
C VAL A 66 -2.01 -7.17 -5.13
N VAL A 67 -0.91 -6.58 -4.69
CA VAL A 67 -0.50 -6.59 -3.29
C VAL A 67 -0.29 -5.18 -2.77
N THR A 68 -0.30 -5.00 -1.46
CA THR A 68 0.30 -3.84 -0.81
C THR A 68 1.80 -3.87 -1.04
N GLY A 69 2.41 -2.73 -1.41
CA GLY A 69 3.82 -2.62 -1.82
C GLY A 69 4.83 -3.42 -0.97
N ARG A 70 5.43 -2.81 0.05
CA ARG A 70 6.42 -3.53 0.90
C ARG A 70 5.82 -4.63 1.76
N CYS A 71 4.56 -4.49 2.17
CA CYS A 71 3.94 -5.44 3.08
C CYS A 71 3.55 -6.78 2.41
N GLY A 72 3.47 -6.82 1.07
CA GLY A 72 3.26 -8.05 0.29
C GLY A 72 1.89 -8.74 0.48
N MET A 73 0.94 -8.09 1.17
CA MET A 73 -0.39 -8.61 1.43
C MET A 73 -1.28 -8.45 0.19
N SER A 74 -1.99 -9.50 -0.21
CA SER A 74 -2.93 -9.43 -1.34
C SER A 74 -4.10 -8.48 -1.05
N VAL A 75 -4.43 -7.64 -2.02
CA VAL A 75 -5.51 -6.64 -1.94
C VAL A 75 -6.39 -6.71 -3.19
N GLY A 76 -7.40 -7.58 -3.12
CA GLY A 76 -8.46 -7.67 -4.12
C GLY A 76 -8.15 -8.57 -5.32
N GLY A 77 -9.18 -8.79 -6.14
CA GLY A 77 -9.13 -9.61 -7.35
C GLY A 77 -9.37 -8.78 -8.59
N GLY A 78 -8.61 -9.06 -9.66
CA GLY A 78 -8.73 -8.40 -10.95
C GLY A 78 -9.33 -9.26 -12.03
N MET A 79 -9.99 -8.59 -12.98
CA MET A 79 -10.31 -9.22 -14.26
C MET A 79 -9.24 -8.82 -15.26
N ARG A 80 -8.48 -9.81 -15.74
CA ARG A 80 -7.47 -9.61 -16.78
C ARG A 80 -7.97 -10.11 -18.13
N THR A 81 -7.57 -9.40 -19.17
CA THR A 81 -7.52 -9.88 -20.55
C THR A 81 -6.05 -10.00 -20.97
N ARG A 82 -5.75 -10.35 -22.23
CA ARG A 82 -4.36 -10.50 -22.70
C ARG A 82 -3.53 -9.21 -22.67
N GLN A 83 -4.16 -8.04 -22.78
CA GLN A 83 -3.46 -6.75 -22.88
C GLN A 83 -4.02 -5.67 -21.96
N TRP A 84 -5.08 -5.97 -21.22
CA TRP A 84 -5.79 -4.99 -20.42
C TRP A 84 -6.19 -5.58 -19.09
N MET A 85 -6.11 -4.78 -18.04
CA MET A 85 -6.50 -5.19 -16.70
C MET A 85 -7.48 -4.21 -16.08
N THR A 86 -8.37 -4.73 -15.24
CA THR A 86 -9.25 -3.93 -14.40
C THR A 86 -9.26 -4.47 -12.98
N TRP A 87 -9.03 -3.56 -12.03
CA TRP A 87 -9.12 -3.83 -10.60
C TRP A 87 -10.19 -3.03 -9.92
N ARG A 88 -10.65 -3.56 -8.79
CA ARG A 88 -11.54 -2.87 -7.86
C ARG A 88 -10.95 -2.97 -6.47
N LEU A 89 -10.80 -1.82 -5.84
CA LEU A 89 -10.30 -1.69 -4.48
C LEU A 89 -11.38 -1.04 -3.62
N GLY A 90 -11.74 -1.71 -2.54
CA GLY A 90 -12.62 -1.15 -1.54
C GLY A 90 -11.85 -0.27 -0.55
N PRO A 91 -12.57 0.30 0.43
CA PRO A 91 -11.96 1.21 1.41
C PRO A 91 -10.92 0.51 2.29
N ALA A 92 -11.12 -0.78 2.59
CA ALA A 92 -10.20 -1.54 3.43
C ALA A 92 -8.87 -1.83 2.71
N GLU A 93 -8.92 -2.15 1.43
CA GLU A 93 -7.75 -2.39 0.59
C GLU A 93 -6.91 -1.11 0.42
N LEU A 94 -7.57 0.02 0.14
CA LEU A 94 -6.90 1.32 0.00
C LEU A 94 -6.30 1.81 1.32
N ALA A 95 -6.99 1.61 2.45
CA ALA A 95 -6.46 1.94 3.76
C ALA A 95 -5.18 1.15 4.07
N ARG A 96 -5.17 -0.16 3.76
CA ARG A 96 -3.97 -0.99 3.89
C ARG A 96 -2.84 -0.53 2.96
N ALA A 97 -3.17 -0.11 1.73
CA ALA A 97 -2.18 0.40 0.79
C ALA A 97 -1.53 1.69 1.30
N LEU A 98 -2.31 2.64 1.83
CA LEU A 98 -1.79 3.89 2.40
C LEU A 98 -0.79 3.65 3.55
N GLY A 99 -1.03 2.63 4.38
CA GLY A 99 -0.12 2.23 5.45
C GLY A 99 1.16 1.51 4.99
N CYS A 100 1.30 1.17 3.70
CA CYS A 100 2.35 0.30 3.18
C CYS A 100 3.06 0.90 1.96
N ALA A 101 4.04 1.80 2.14
CA ALA A 101 4.82 2.36 1.01
C ALA A 101 5.56 1.26 0.21
N PRO A 102 5.56 1.29 -1.14
CA PRO A 102 5.07 2.35 -2.03
C PRO A 102 3.55 2.42 -2.26
N GLY A 103 2.72 1.60 -1.62
CA GLY A 103 1.26 1.65 -1.68
C GLY A 103 0.72 0.32 -2.19
N LEU A 104 0.70 0.20 -3.52
CA LEU A 104 0.29 -1.00 -4.24
C LEU A 104 1.44 -1.51 -5.11
N ALA A 105 1.47 -2.81 -5.37
CA ALA A 105 2.38 -3.42 -6.33
C ALA A 105 1.75 -4.61 -7.04
N LEU A 106 2.34 -4.95 -8.19
CA LEU A 106 2.01 -6.15 -8.94
C LEU A 106 2.91 -7.31 -8.60
N ARG A 107 2.32 -8.50 -8.46
CA ARG A 107 3.06 -9.74 -8.26
C ARG A 107 2.59 -10.82 -9.25
N PRO A 108 3.34 -11.07 -10.33
CA PRO A 108 3.09 -12.21 -11.20
C PRO A 108 3.40 -13.53 -10.48
N SER A 109 2.70 -14.61 -10.83
CA SER A 109 3.00 -15.96 -10.35
C SER A 109 2.87 -17.01 -11.46
N ARG A 110 3.57 -18.13 -11.25
CA ARG A 110 3.58 -19.29 -12.14
C ARG A 110 3.49 -20.56 -11.30
N ASP A 111 2.58 -21.47 -11.64
CA ASP A 111 2.43 -22.77 -10.95
C ASP A 111 2.35 -22.61 -9.42
N GLY A 112 1.68 -21.55 -8.95
CA GLY A 112 1.55 -21.18 -7.53
C GLY A 112 2.80 -20.57 -6.87
N ARG A 113 3.88 -20.31 -7.61
CA ARG A 113 5.11 -19.68 -7.11
C ARG A 113 5.10 -18.18 -7.40
N PRO A 114 5.23 -17.31 -6.38
CA PRO A 114 5.27 -15.87 -6.59
C PRO A 114 6.59 -15.45 -7.25
N GLY A 115 6.49 -14.61 -8.27
CA GLY A 115 7.60 -13.85 -8.83
C GLY A 115 7.93 -12.61 -8.01
N ARG A 116 8.85 -11.79 -8.53
CA ARG A 116 9.23 -10.52 -7.91
C ARG A 116 8.17 -9.44 -8.13
N PHE A 117 8.13 -8.44 -7.24
CA PHE A 117 7.38 -7.22 -7.48
C PHE A 117 8.03 -6.44 -8.61
N THR A 118 7.23 -6.01 -9.58
CA THR A 118 7.73 -5.42 -10.82
C THR A 118 7.31 -3.97 -10.96
N ASN A 119 6.05 -3.66 -10.63
CA ASN A 119 5.52 -2.29 -10.64
C ASN A 119 5.01 -1.88 -9.27
N ALA A 120 5.23 -0.61 -8.92
CA ALA A 120 4.70 0.02 -7.74
C ALA A 120 3.79 1.20 -8.13
N MET A 121 2.72 1.41 -7.36
CA MET A 121 1.83 2.56 -7.49
C MET A 121 1.71 3.24 -6.13
N SER A 122 1.85 4.56 -6.11
CA SER A 122 1.61 5.41 -4.95
C SER A 122 0.14 5.71 -4.82
N VAL A 123 -0.44 5.26 -3.71
CA VAL A 123 -1.75 5.71 -3.24
C VAL A 123 -1.52 6.85 -2.26
N ARG A 124 -2.21 7.97 -2.46
CA ARG A 124 -2.17 9.13 -1.57
C ARG A 124 -3.58 9.63 -1.30
N LEU A 125 -3.78 10.17 -0.11
CA LEU A 125 -5.01 10.87 0.25
C LEU A 125 -4.60 12.25 0.70
N ASP A 126 -5.02 13.26 -0.06
CA ASP A 126 -4.82 14.65 0.31
C ASP A 126 -6.13 15.24 0.81
N ALA A 127 -6.00 16.28 1.59
CA ALA A 127 -7.10 17.07 2.04
C ALA A 127 -6.76 18.56 1.96
N SER A 128 -7.73 19.35 1.52
CA SER A 128 -7.57 20.78 1.32
C SER A 128 -8.75 21.51 1.92
N ILE A 129 -8.50 22.73 2.37
CA ILE A 129 -9.53 23.64 2.84
C ILE A 129 -10.03 24.44 1.64
N ASP A 130 -11.35 24.52 1.46
CA ASP A 130 -11.90 25.40 0.44
C ASP A 130 -11.76 26.86 0.93
N SER A 131 -11.19 27.73 0.09
CA SER A 131 -11.01 29.13 0.43
C SER A 131 -12.37 29.75 0.81
N PRO A 132 -12.45 30.50 1.93
CA PRO A 132 -13.67 31.20 2.27
C PRO A 132 -14.02 32.17 1.14
N SER A 133 -15.31 32.24 0.80
CA SER A 133 -15.82 33.28 -0.09
C SER A 133 -15.58 34.65 0.56
N GLU A 134 -15.19 35.67 -0.21
CA GLU A 134 -14.96 37.02 0.32
C GLU A 134 -16.16 37.48 1.18
N GLY A 135 -15.95 37.68 2.47
CA GLY A 135 -16.95 38.26 3.38
C GLY A 135 -17.16 37.56 4.72
N ASP A 136 -16.75 36.29 4.86
CA ASP A 136 -16.89 35.55 6.13
C ASP A 136 -15.55 35.42 6.86
N SER A 137 -15.47 35.85 8.13
CA SER A 137 -14.41 35.41 9.05
C SER A 137 -14.91 35.35 10.49
N PRO A 138 -14.62 34.23 11.17
CA PRO A 138 -13.47 34.25 12.07
C PRO A 138 -12.52 33.06 11.80
N ALA A 139 -11.20 33.32 11.84
CA ALA A 139 -10.08 32.37 11.82
C ALA A 139 -10.35 31.06 11.05
N ALA A 140 -10.34 31.16 9.72
CA ALA A 140 -10.39 29.98 8.88
C ALA A 140 -9.07 29.22 9.03
N ALA A 141 -9.15 27.92 9.29
CA ALA A 141 -8.01 27.03 9.18
C ALA A 141 -7.23 27.34 7.90
N GLU A 142 -5.92 27.47 8.01
CA GLU A 142 -5.05 27.91 6.91
C GLU A 142 -4.56 26.72 6.09
N SER A 143 -4.28 25.61 6.77
CA SER A 143 -3.76 24.40 6.15
C SER A 143 -4.25 23.16 6.86
N LEU A 144 -4.26 22.05 6.12
CA LEU A 144 -4.62 20.74 6.60
C LEU A 144 -3.65 19.73 5.98
N GLY A 145 -3.01 18.93 6.82
CA GLY A 145 -2.13 17.83 6.44
C GLY A 145 -2.66 16.48 6.91
N ILE A 146 -2.36 15.42 6.17
CA ILE A 146 -2.67 14.03 6.53
C ILE A 146 -1.37 13.23 6.51
N GLU A 147 -1.06 12.59 7.63
CA GLU A 147 0.02 11.62 7.76
C GLU A 147 -0.53 10.27 8.19
N PHE A 148 0.06 9.17 7.72
CA PHE A 148 -0.39 7.82 8.02
C PHE A 148 0.55 7.14 9.00
N GLU A 149 0.02 6.70 10.13
CA GLU A 149 0.73 6.01 11.21
C GLU A 149 0.08 4.64 11.46
N GLY A 150 0.46 3.65 10.64
CA GLY A 150 -0.08 2.30 10.75
C GLY A 150 -1.56 2.24 10.35
N GLU A 151 -2.44 1.93 11.31
CA GLU A 151 -3.90 1.87 11.08
C GLU A 151 -4.58 3.22 11.22
N ASP A 152 -3.92 4.19 11.85
CA ASP A 152 -4.43 5.53 12.09
C ASP A 152 -3.88 6.53 11.07
N ALA A 153 -4.66 7.57 10.84
CA ALA A 153 -4.28 8.76 10.12
C ALA A 153 -4.28 9.94 11.09
N VAL A 154 -3.17 10.66 11.10
CA VAL A 154 -2.98 11.89 11.85
C VAL A 154 -3.33 13.05 10.92
N VAL A 155 -4.39 13.76 11.26
CA VAL A 155 -4.82 14.95 10.52
C VAL A 155 -4.45 16.18 11.34
N THR A 156 -3.57 17.00 10.81
CA THR A 156 -3.11 18.23 11.46
C THR A 156 -3.75 19.42 10.77
N VAL A 157 -4.36 20.30 11.55
CA VAL A 157 -5.00 21.53 11.06
C VAL A 157 -4.34 22.72 11.73
N SER A 158 -3.83 23.66 10.94
CA SER A 158 -3.16 24.87 11.43
C SER A 158 -3.99 26.13 11.15
N GLY A 159 -3.75 27.21 11.90
CA GLY A 159 -4.48 28.47 11.77
C GLY A 159 -5.90 28.40 12.35
N THR A 160 -6.14 27.50 13.30
CA THR A 160 -7.45 27.32 13.96
C THR A 160 -7.53 28.14 15.25
N SER A 161 -8.71 28.17 15.88
CA SER A 161 -8.85 28.63 17.25
C SER A 161 -9.44 27.52 18.13
N HIS A 162 -9.37 27.69 19.46
CA HIS A 162 -9.81 26.68 20.42
C HIS A 162 -11.21 26.13 20.12
N GLY A 163 -11.40 24.83 20.34
CA GLY A 163 -12.69 24.17 20.20
C GLY A 163 -13.06 23.76 18.77
N VAL A 164 -12.09 23.70 17.85
CA VAL A 164 -12.29 23.14 16.51
C VAL A 164 -12.65 21.65 16.58
N SER A 165 -13.60 21.21 15.77
CA SER A 165 -13.98 19.82 15.60
C SER A 165 -14.01 19.46 14.12
N LEU A 166 -13.60 18.24 13.77
CA LEU A 166 -13.69 17.75 12.40
C LEU A 166 -14.97 16.92 12.24
N GLY A 167 -15.80 17.30 11.27
CA GLY A 167 -17.05 16.61 10.95
C GLY A 167 -17.10 16.14 9.50
N ALA A 168 -17.65 14.95 9.26
CA ALA A 168 -17.91 14.44 7.92
C ALA A 168 -19.19 13.59 7.89
N GLY A 169 -20.24 14.10 7.26
CA GLY A 169 -21.57 13.49 7.34
C GLY A 169 -22.11 13.46 8.78
N THR A 170 -22.32 12.25 9.33
CA THR A 170 -22.74 12.02 10.72
C THR A 170 -21.56 11.85 11.69
N PHE A 171 -20.34 11.72 11.17
CA PHE A 171 -19.14 11.63 11.97
C PHE A 171 -18.74 13.01 12.49
N MET A 172 -18.38 13.10 13.77
CA MET A 172 -17.85 14.29 14.43
C MET A 172 -16.78 13.83 15.43
N THR A 173 -15.64 14.49 15.43
CA THR A 173 -14.59 14.28 16.44
C THR A 173 -14.00 15.60 16.92
N SER A 174 -13.62 15.61 18.19
CA SER A 174 -12.77 16.64 18.78
C SER A 174 -11.29 16.33 18.54
N PRO A 175 -10.39 17.32 18.69
CA PRO A 175 -8.95 17.11 18.55
C PRO A 175 -8.46 16.17 19.65
N ALA A 176 -7.50 15.32 19.30
CA ALA A 176 -6.75 14.54 20.28
C ALA A 176 -5.76 15.45 21.04
N GLU A 177 -5.17 16.40 20.31
CA GLU A 177 -4.22 17.37 20.85
C GLU A 177 -4.51 18.75 20.25
N THR A 178 -4.20 19.79 21.01
CA THR A 178 -4.26 21.17 20.57
C THR A 178 -2.97 21.84 21.04
N SER A 179 -2.37 22.66 20.19
CA SER A 179 -1.15 23.39 20.56
C SER A 179 -1.41 24.33 21.74
N GLU A 180 -0.37 24.64 22.51
CA GLU A 180 -0.49 25.48 23.71
C GLU A 180 -1.04 26.88 23.40
N ASP A 181 -0.71 27.41 22.22
CA ASP A 181 -1.19 28.69 21.70
C ASP A 181 -2.58 28.60 21.04
N GLY A 182 -3.16 27.39 20.93
CA GLY A 182 -4.49 27.15 20.37
C GLY A 182 -4.60 27.29 18.86
N THR A 183 -3.47 27.46 18.14
CA THR A 183 -3.45 27.72 16.70
C THR A 183 -3.46 26.46 15.84
N SER A 184 -3.15 25.31 16.43
CA SER A 184 -3.12 24.01 15.73
C SER A 184 -3.91 22.95 16.50
N ALA A 185 -4.56 22.07 15.74
CA ALA A 185 -5.32 20.94 16.26
C ALA A 185 -4.97 19.67 15.50
N THR A 186 -4.71 18.60 16.26
CA THR A 186 -4.38 17.29 15.72
C THR A 186 -5.53 16.33 15.99
N PHE A 187 -6.00 15.67 14.95
CA PHE A 187 -7.03 14.65 15.01
C PHE A 187 -6.41 13.29 14.69
N ARG A 188 -6.79 12.26 15.44
CA ARG A 188 -6.45 10.87 15.12
C ARG A 188 -7.71 10.15 14.65
N LEU A 189 -7.65 9.60 13.45
CA LEU A 189 -8.79 8.98 12.78
C LEU A 189 -8.38 7.62 12.25
N PRO A 190 -9.27 6.61 12.26
CA PRO A 190 -9.01 5.37 11.54
C PRO A 190 -8.77 5.66 10.06
N THR A 191 -7.68 5.17 9.47
CA THR A 191 -7.34 5.37 8.05
C THR A 191 -8.49 4.96 7.14
N ARG A 192 -9.14 3.84 7.48
CA ARG A 192 -10.31 3.33 6.77
C ARG A 192 -11.46 4.34 6.71
N LEU A 193 -11.70 5.09 7.79
CA LEU A 193 -12.76 6.09 7.82
C LEU A 193 -12.48 7.22 6.82
N LEU A 194 -11.26 7.75 6.80
CA LEU A 194 -10.89 8.80 5.85
C LEU A 194 -11.01 8.36 4.39
N VAL A 195 -10.58 7.13 4.09
CA VAL A 195 -10.74 6.53 2.76
C VAL A 195 -12.22 6.39 2.39
N GLU A 196 -13.05 5.87 3.30
CA GLU A 196 -14.50 5.76 3.08
C GLU A 196 -15.15 7.12 2.79
N LEU A 197 -14.76 8.15 3.54
CA LEU A 197 -15.26 9.52 3.33
C LEU A 197 -14.82 10.08 1.97
N ALA A 198 -13.56 9.90 1.59
CA ALA A 198 -13.02 10.34 0.30
C ALA A 198 -13.71 9.64 -0.88
N MET A 199 -13.87 8.31 -0.82
CA MET A 199 -14.52 7.53 -1.88
C MET A 199 -15.99 7.88 -2.05
N ARG A 200 -16.69 8.20 -0.95
CA ARG A 200 -18.09 8.64 -0.97
C ARG A 200 -18.25 10.11 -1.35
N ARG A 201 -17.16 10.87 -1.46
CA ARG A 201 -17.18 12.34 -1.58
C ARG A 201 -18.08 12.96 -0.50
N ALA A 202 -18.01 12.40 0.70
CA ALA A 202 -18.84 12.87 1.81
C ALA A 202 -18.42 14.30 2.18
N PRO A 203 -19.37 15.23 2.41
CA PRO A 203 -19.04 16.60 2.79
C PRO A 203 -18.35 16.60 4.15
N ALA A 204 -17.09 17.03 4.17
CA ALA A 204 -16.30 17.24 5.37
C ALA A 204 -16.24 18.74 5.70
N ARG A 205 -16.14 19.05 7.00
CA ARG A 205 -16.10 20.42 7.50
C ARG A 205 -15.35 20.50 8.82
N LEU A 206 -14.61 21.57 9.00
CA LEU A 206 -14.14 22.00 10.31
C LEU A 206 -15.23 22.86 10.95
N VAL A 207 -15.57 22.56 12.19
CA VAL A 207 -16.62 23.25 12.96
C VAL A 207 -15.97 23.92 14.15
N ASN A 208 -16.21 25.22 14.31
CA ASN A 208 -15.82 26.00 15.47
C ASN A 208 -17.04 26.77 15.98
N SER A 209 -16.94 27.35 17.18
CA SER A 209 -17.93 28.10 17.96
C SER A 209 -18.69 29.23 17.24
N GLY A 210 -18.42 29.48 15.96
CA GLY A 210 -19.28 30.27 15.07
C GLY A 210 -19.07 30.05 13.58
N ALA A 211 -18.21 29.10 13.18
CA ALA A 211 -17.76 28.96 11.79
C ALA A 211 -17.80 27.50 11.32
N ARG A 212 -18.09 27.31 10.03
CA ARG A 212 -18.02 26.01 9.35
C ARG A 212 -17.19 26.16 8.09
N THR A 213 -16.01 25.57 8.09
CA THR A 213 -15.08 25.63 6.96
C THR A 213 -15.16 24.33 6.17
N PRO A 214 -15.56 24.33 4.89
CA PRO A 214 -15.58 23.13 4.07
C PRO A 214 -14.18 22.54 3.90
N VAL A 215 -14.11 21.21 3.93
CA VAL A 215 -12.88 20.45 3.69
C VAL A 215 -13.14 19.49 2.53
N ARG A 216 -12.22 19.45 1.59
CA ARG A 216 -12.21 18.52 0.48
C ARG A 216 -11.22 17.40 0.77
N LEU A 217 -11.69 16.15 0.65
CA LEU A 217 -10.84 14.95 0.68
C LEU A 217 -10.71 14.41 -0.74
N ALA A 218 -9.50 14.11 -1.19
CA ALA A 218 -9.22 13.60 -2.52
C ALA A 218 -8.22 12.44 -2.49
N LEU A 219 -8.57 11.35 -3.15
CA LEU A 219 -7.72 10.18 -3.33
C LEU A 219 -6.98 10.27 -4.67
N PHE A 220 -5.68 10.01 -4.64
CA PHE A 220 -4.81 9.98 -5.80
C PHE A 220 -4.13 8.62 -5.90
N VAL A 221 -4.04 8.11 -7.13
CA VAL A 221 -3.27 6.91 -7.45
C VAL A 221 -2.37 7.27 -8.62
N ALA A 222 -1.07 7.15 -8.42
CA ALA A 222 -0.07 7.44 -9.44
C ALA A 222 0.89 6.26 -9.58
N GLU A 223 1.34 5.99 -10.80
CA GLU A 223 2.44 5.06 -11.03
C GLU A 223 3.72 5.60 -10.39
N GLN A 224 4.53 4.69 -9.87
CA GLN A 224 5.88 4.99 -9.48
C GLN A 224 6.82 4.32 -10.47
N GLU A 225 7.72 5.11 -11.05
CA GLU A 225 8.77 4.58 -11.91
C GLU A 225 9.70 3.72 -11.06
N VAL A 226 9.60 2.41 -11.22
CA VAL A 226 10.53 1.45 -10.61
C VAL A 226 11.68 1.29 -11.58
N ALA A 227 12.89 1.69 -11.17
CA ALA A 227 14.06 1.49 -12.00
C ALA A 227 14.18 0.01 -12.39
N PRO A 228 14.45 -0.32 -13.67
CA PRO A 228 14.64 -1.70 -14.08
C PRO A 228 15.77 -2.30 -13.24
N PRO A 229 15.70 -3.61 -12.91
CA PRO A 229 16.76 -4.24 -12.16
C PRO A 229 18.09 -4.06 -12.90
N PRO A 230 19.21 -3.82 -12.18
CA PRO A 230 20.51 -3.75 -12.83
C PRO A 230 20.74 -5.06 -13.61
N PRO A 231 21.41 -5.00 -14.77
CA PRO A 231 21.79 -6.22 -15.48
C PRO A 231 22.57 -7.14 -14.52
N PRO A 232 22.47 -8.46 -14.68
CA PRO A 232 23.30 -9.37 -13.89
C PRO A 232 24.77 -8.96 -14.06
N PRO A 233 25.59 -9.06 -12.99
CA PRO A 233 27.01 -8.80 -13.13
C PRO A 233 27.53 -9.67 -14.27
N GLU A 234 28.24 -9.06 -15.22
CA GLU A 234 28.93 -9.82 -16.26
C GLU A 234 29.78 -10.87 -15.55
N GLU A 235 29.47 -12.16 -15.76
CA GLU A 235 30.29 -13.22 -15.21
C GLU A 235 31.71 -12.97 -15.71
N PRO A 236 32.72 -12.91 -14.82
CA PRO A 236 34.08 -12.73 -15.28
C PRO A 236 34.36 -13.87 -16.26
N MET A 237 34.66 -13.51 -17.52
CA MET A 237 35.13 -14.49 -18.48
C MET A 237 36.33 -15.16 -17.84
N VAL A 238 36.15 -16.41 -17.41
CA VAL A 238 37.26 -17.27 -17.03
C VAL A 238 38.03 -17.48 -18.32
N VAL A 239 39.07 -16.67 -18.53
CA VAL A 239 40.08 -16.97 -19.53
C VAL A 239 40.71 -18.25 -19.03
N GLU A 240 40.28 -19.40 -19.55
CA GLU A 240 41.04 -20.63 -19.43
C GLU A 240 42.39 -20.35 -20.11
N GLU A 241 43.37 -19.95 -19.30
CA GLU A 241 44.75 -19.81 -19.71
C GLU A 241 45.25 -21.21 -20.04
N SER A 242 45.04 -21.63 -21.29
CA SER A 242 45.56 -22.87 -21.84
C SER A 242 47.08 -22.85 -21.69
N SER A 243 47.56 -23.57 -20.68
CA SER A 243 48.97 -23.74 -20.38
C SER A 243 49.59 -24.68 -21.42
N GLU A 244 49.82 -24.18 -22.64
CA GLU A 244 50.71 -24.85 -23.60
C GLU A 244 52.16 -24.60 -23.18
N GLU A 245 52.61 -25.36 -22.17
CA GLU A 245 54.03 -25.44 -21.82
C GLU A 245 54.77 -26.27 -22.87
N SER A 246 55.23 -25.56 -23.90
CA SER A 246 56.10 -26.06 -24.97
C SER A 246 57.50 -26.35 -24.43
N TRP A 247 57.71 -27.55 -23.88
CA TRP A 247 59.06 -28.07 -23.66
C TRP A 247 59.68 -28.44 -25.00
N ARG A 248 60.47 -27.50 -25.52
CA ARG A 248 61.42 -27.70 -26.62
C ARG A 248 62.23 -28.98 -26.40
N ARG A 249 62.05 -29.95 -27.29
CA ARG A 249 63.15 -30.80 -27.73
C ARG A 249 63.86 -30.09 -28.86
N ASP A 250 65.18 -30.14 -28.83
CA ASP A 250 66.10 -30.36 -29.97
C ASP A 250 67.48 -29.79 -29.62
N PRO A 251 68.57 -30.27 -30.23
CA PRO A 251 69.03 -31.66 -30.32
C PRO A 251 70.48 -31.84 -29.80
#